data_AF-X8CE01-F1
#
_entry.id   AF-X8CE01-F1
#
_cell.length_a   1.000
_cell.length_b   1.000
_cell.length_c   1.000
_cell.angle_alpha   90.00
_cell.angle_beta   90.00
_cell.angle_gamma   90.00
#
_symmetry.space_group_name_H-M   'P 1'
#
loop_
_entity.id
_entity.type
_entity.pdbx_description
1 polymer ?
#
loop_
_entity_poly.entity_id
_entity_poly.type
_entity_poly.pdbx_seq_one_letter_code
_entity_poly.pdbx_strand_id
1 'polypeptide(L)'
;MRDAAIWSAAYIGAAIVFGGVVVMVGGATMGIEFFACYLSNEALSVDNLFVFLVIMASFVVPRTAQQKALLFGIVFALITRTGFILLGAAFVRIFDWAFYFFAVVLLVTAVVLAKPEAAERRAADTLVIRIAKRFLRTSHNYDGDRLFIVENGRRVMTPMLLVMTALGGTDLLFAFDSVPALFGLSRNVHLIFAATSLSLLGLRQLYFLIDGLLYRLVYLSYGLALILAFIGVKLTLQALRENNIPFINGGKPVPVAQVNTTASLAVISIILLLTTVVSSLSMRGRAQNAVARVRRHASEYLDQRYETDPAEREKIFAQLLDEERQLCALPSKYKAHISQEDDLIKLLRQAHQAHDTRNPR
;
A
#
# COMPACT_ATOMS: atom_id res chain seq x y z
N MET A 1 14.12 -1.81 -8.04
CA MET A 1 14.72 -1.40 -6.74
C MET A 1 15.70 -0.25 -6.94
N ARG A 2 16.80 -0.43 -7.70
CA ARG A 2 17.77 0.64 -7.97
C ARG A 2 17.13 1.88 -8.61
N ASP A 3 16.32 1.69 -9.65
CA ASP A 3 15.65 2.82 -10.31
C ASP A 3 14.67 3.55 -9.38
N ALA A 4 13.87 2.80 -8.62
CA ALA A 4 12.94 3.37 -7.64
C ALA A 4 13.68 4.19 -6.56
N ALA A 5 14.85 3.71 -6.08
CA ALA A 5 15.67 4.44 -5.11
C ALA A 5 16.28 5.72 -5.70
N ILE A 6 16.78 5.66 -6.94
CA ILE A 6 17.33 6.83 -7.64
C ILE A 6 16.25 7.90 -7.84
N TRP A 7 15.08 7.50 -8.33
CA TRP A 7 13.97 8.42 -8.51
C TRP A 7 13.47 8.98 -7.17
N SER A 8 13.36 8.14 -6.13
CA SER A 8 13.01 8.62 -4.78
C SER A 8 14.01 9.65 -4.26
N ALA A 9 15.31 9.40 -4.43
CA ALA A 9 16.36 10.35 -4.05
C ALA A 9 16.28 11.64 -4.88
N ALA A 10 15.92 11.57 -6.16
CA ALA A 10 15.72 12.73 -7.01
C ALA A 10 14.56 13.61 -6.53
N TYR A 11 13.42 13.02 -6.13
CA TYR A 11 12.29 13.80 -5.58
C TYR A 11 12.62 14.43 -4.23
N ILE A 12 13.31 13.71 -3.34
CA ILE A 12 13.79 14.26 -2.07
C ILE A 12 14.79 15.40 -2.35
N GLY A 13 15.71 15.21 -3.30
CA GLY A 13 16.65 16.24 -3.72
C GLY A 13 15.96 17.49 -4.27
N ALA A 14 14.92 17.33 -5.08
CA ALA A 14 14.11 18.43 -5.58
C ALA A 14 13.43 19.22 -4.43
N ALA A 15 12.91 18.52 -3.42
CA ALA A 15 12.34 19.16 -2.23
C ALA A 15 13.39 19.92 -1.42
N ILE A 16 14.59 19.36 -1.25
CA ILE A 16 15.70 20.02 -0.55
C ILE A 16 16.14 21.29 -1.29
N VAL A 17 16.31 21.21 -2.62
CA VAL A 17 16.66 22.37 -3.46
C VAL A 17 15.59 23.44 -3.35
N PHE A 18 14.32 23.08 -3.46
CA PHE A 18 13.22 24.02 -3.31
C PHE A 18 13.21 24.67 -1.91
N GLY A 19 13.40 23.88 -0.85
CA GLY A 19 13.51 24.41 0.51
C GLY A 19 14.70 25.36 0.69
N GLY A 20 15.84 25.08 0.04
CA GLY A 20 16.99 25.98 -0.01
C GLY A 20 16.66 27.31 -0.70
N VAL A 21 15.92 27.28 -1.81
CA VAL A 21 15.42 28.50 -2.49
C VAL A 21 14.46 29.28 -1.58
N VAL A 22 13.57 28.60 -0.86
CA VAL A 22 12.68 29.24 0.11
C VAL A 22 13.48 29.93 1.23
N VAL A 23 14.56 29.31 1.73
CA VAL A 23 15.44 29.95 2.72
C VAL A 23 16.10 31.21 2.15
N MET A 24 16.58 31.16 0.90
CA MET A 24 17.25 32.30 0.26
C MET A 24 16.30 33.48 -0.01
N VAL A 25 15.08 33.19 -0.46
CA VAL A 25 14.12 34.23 -0.89
C VAL A 25 13.21 34.69 0.26
N GLY A 26 12.75 33.75 1.10
CA GLY A 26 11.80 33.98 2.18
C GLY A 26 12.41 34.01 3.58
N GLY A 27 13.72 33.79 3.71
CA GLY A 27 14.43 33.77 4.98
C GLY A 27 14.35 32.42 5.72
N ALA A 28 15.14 32.30 6.79
CA ALA A 28 15.31 31.06 7.54
C ALA A 28 14.00 30.52 8.13
N THR A 29 13.13 31.41 8.65
CA THR A 29 11.84 31.05 9.25
C THR A 29 10.93 30.34 8.25
N MET A 30 10.81 30.90 7.04
CA MET A 30 9.97 30.36 5.98
C MET A 30 10.51 29.02 5.45
N GLY A 31 11.83 28.87 5.41
CA GLY A 31 12.49 27.60 5.08
C GLY A 31 12.25 26.52 6.13
N ILE A 32 12.36 26.85 7.43
CA ILE A 32 12.06 25.92 8.52
C ILE A 32 10.60 25.47 8.45
N GLU A 33 9.66 26.39 8.21
CA GLU A 33 8.25 26.07 8.01
C GLU A 33 8.04 25.13 6.82
N PHE A 34 8.69 25.40 5.68
CA PHE A 34 8.63 24.52 4.52
C PHE A 34 9.13 23.11 4.85
N PHE A 35 10.30 22.98 5.46
CA PHE A 35 10.85 21.66 5.80
C PHE A 35 10.02 20.96 6.87
N ALA A 36 9.48 21.67 7.85
CA ALA A 36 8.58 21.12 8.85
C ALA A 36 7.31 20.56 8.19
N CYS A 37 6.67 21.33 7.30
CA CYS A 37 5.52 20.88 6.52
C CYS A 37 5.87 19.69 5.61
N TYR A 38 7.01 19.75 4.90
CA TYR A 38 7.43 18.69 3.98
C TYR A 38 7.72 17.38 4.71
N LEU A 39 8.56 17.39 5.75
CA LEU A 39 8.89 16.19 6.52
C LEU A 39 7.66 15.63 7.24
N SER A 40 6.81 16.49 7.80
CA SER A 40 5.58 16.05 8.46
C SER A 40 4.65 15.37 7.45
N ASN A 41 4.46 15.97 6.27
CA ASN A 41 3.64 15.39 5.22
C ASN A 41 4.22 14.10 4.65
N GLU A 42 5.54 14.03 4.45
CA GLU A 42 6.23 12.85 3.94
C GLU A 42 6.07 11.68 4.92
N ALA A 43 6.30 11.91 6.21
CA ALA A 43 6.13 10.90 7.25
C ALA A 43 4.69 10.37 7.35
N LEU A 44 3.71 11.28 7.24
CA LEU A 44 2.28 10.91 7.18
C LEU A 44 1.94 10.16 5.89
N SER A 45 2.53 10.53 4.76
CA SER A 45 2.27 9.88 3.46
C SER A 45 2.86 8.46 3.40
N VAL A 46 3.97 8.19 4.08
CA VAL A 46 4.50 6.83 4.25
C VAL A 46 3.50 5.94 5.00
N ASP A 47 2.83 6.48 6.02
CA ASP A 47 1.76 5.75 6.73
C ASP A 47 0.60 5.39 5.77
N ASN A 48 0.21 6.35 4.92
CA ASN A 48 -0.85 6.16 3.94
C ASN A 48 -0.56 5.04 2.94
N LEU A 49 0.73 4.81 2.60
CA LEU A 49 1.13 3.72 1.71
C LEU A 49 0.78 2.34 2.27
N PHE A 50 0.79 2.14 3.58
CA PHE A 50 0.41 0.86 4.17
C PHE A 50 -1.05 0.53 3.90
N VAL A 51 -1.94 1.51 4.04
CA VAL A 51 -3.35 1.26 3.72
C VAL A 51 -3.54 1.06 2.22
N PHE A 52 -2.77 1.73 1.36
CA PHE A 52 -2.79 1.47 -0.07
C PHE A 52 -2.39 0.02 -0.41
N LEU A 53 -1.34 -0.48 0.23
CA LEU A 53 -0.89 -1.86 0.11
C LEU A 53 -1.96 -2.85 0.56
N VAL A 54 -2.60 -2.59 1.70
CA VAL A 54 -3.71 -3.42 2.21
C VAL A 54 -4.86 -3.49 1.22
N ILE A 55 -5.29 -2.34 0.69
CA ILE A 55 -6.39 -2.28 -0.27
C ILE A 55 -6.00 -3.08 -1.53
N MET A 56 -4.83 -2.84 -2.10
CA MET A 56 -4.38 -3.56 -3.30
C MET A 56 -4.21 -5.07 -3.06
N ALA A 57 -3.73 -5.48 -1.90
CA ALA A 57 -3.64 -6.90 -1.53
C ALA A 57 -5.03 -7.54 -1.35
N SER A 58 -5.96 -6.84 -0.70
CA SER A 58 -7.32 -7.33 -0.43
C SER A 58 -8.12 -7.54 -1.73
N PHE A 59 -7.88 -6.71 -2.74
CA PHE A 59 -8.49 -6.82 -4.06
C PHE A 59 -7.64 -7.64 -5.05
N VAL A 60 -6.54 -8.25 -4.59
CA VAL A 60 -5.63 -9.09 -5.39
C VAL A 60 -5.21 -8.39 -6.69
N VAL A 61 -4.83 -7.12 -6.58
CA VAL A 61 -4.55 -6.27 -7.75
C VAL A 61 -3.25 -6.73 -8.42
N PRO A 62 -3.30 -7.10 -9.72
CA PRO A 62 -2.10 -7.54 -10.43
C PRO A 62 -1.06 -6.43 -10.52
N ARG A 63 0.23 -6.80 -10.45
CA ARG A 63 1.38 -5.89 -10.38
C ARG A 63 1.39 -4.80 -11.45
N THR A 64 0.99 -5.15 -12.67
CA THR A 64 0.90 -4.22 -13.81
C THR A 64 -0.18 -3.17 -13.65
N ALA A 65 -1.25 -3.47 -12.89
CA ALA A 65 -2.33 -2.53 -12.61
C ALA A 65 -2.03 -1.64 -11.39
N GLN A 66 -1.25 -2.11 -10.41
CA GLN A 66 -0.92 -1.35 -9.20
C GLN A 66 -0.32 0.04 -9.50
N GLN A 67 0.55 0.14 -10.51
CA GLN A 67 1.10 1.42 -10.95
C GLN A 67 0.04 2.45 -11.32
N LYS A 68 -1.04 2.00 -11.98
CA LYS A 68 -2.13 2.86 -12.42
C LYS A 68 -3.06 3.21 -11.28
N ALA A 69 -3.35 2.26 -10.40
CA ALA A 69 -4.12 2.50 -9.18
C ALA A 69 -3.43 3.55 -8.29
N LEU A 70 -2.11 3.43 -8.12
CA LEU A 70 -1.29 4.38 -7.37
C LEU A 70 -1.23 5.74 -8.04
N LEU A 71 -1.01 5.80 -9.34
CA LEU A 71 -0.98 7.08 -10.06
C LEU A 71 -2.33 7.80 -9.94
N PHE A 72 -3.43 7.08 -10.12
CA PHE A 72 -4.77 7.62 -9.91
C PHE A 72 -4.95 8.12 -8.47
N GLY A 73 -4.56 7.30 -7.48
CA GLY A 73 -4.62 7.65 -6.07
C GLY A 73 -3.83 8.92 -5.75
N ILE A 74 -2.60 9.05 -6.26
CA ILE A 74 -1.73 10.22 -6.07
C ILE A 74 -2.32 11.46 -6.74
N VAL A 75 -2.81 11.34 -7.98
CA VAL A 75 -3.42 12.47 -8.69
C VAL A 75 -4.69 12.93 -7.96
N PHE A 76 -5.53 11.98 -7.56
CA PHE A 76 -6.73 12.28 -6.78
C PHE A 76 -6.37 12.93 -5.44
N ALA A 77 -5.41 12.36 -4.70
CA ALA A 77 -4.87 12.88 -3.45
C ALA A 77 -4.39 14.33 -3.59
N LEU A 78 -3.62 14.61 -4.65
CA LEU A 78 -3.14 15.96 -4.94
C LEU A 78 -4.31 16.92 -5.14
N ILE A 79 -5.33 16.54 -5.92
CA ILE A 79 -6.53 17.36 -6.16
C ILE A 79 -7.28 17.61 -4.85
N THR A 80 -7.58 16.56 -4.07
CA THR A 80 -8.34 16.69 -2.82
C THR A 80 -7.59 17.48 -1.78
N ARG A 81 -6.28 17.25 -1.61
CA ARG A 81 -5.44 18.04 -0.70
C ARG A 81 -5.35 19.49 -1.14
N THR A 82 -5.19 19.76 -2.44
CA THR A 82 -5.21 21.13 -2.96
C THR A 82 -6.53 21.80 -2.63
N GLY A 83 -7.66 21.10 -2.85
CA GLY A 83 -8.98 21.58 -2.47
C GLY A 83 -9.05 21.93 -0.98
N PHE A 84 -8.61 21.04 -0.09
CA PHE A 84 -8.63 21.27 1.36
C PHE A 84 -7.72 22.41 1.80
N ILE A 85 -6.53 22.52 1.20
CA ILE A 85 -5.58 23.59 1.45
C ILE A 85 -6.15 24.95 1.01
N LEU A 86 -6.82 25.00 -0.16
CA LEU A 86 -7.46 26.22 -0.67
C LEU A 86 -8.71 26.61 0.13
N LEU A 87 -9.51 25.63 0.57
CA LEU A 87 -10.62 25.87 1.50
C LEU A 87 -10.12 26.36 2.87
N GLY A 88 -8.85 26.09 3.20
CA GLY A 88 -8.16 26.59 4.38
C GLY A 88 -8.76 26.07 5.68
N ALA A 89 -8.50 26.80 6.78
CA ALA A 89 -8.95 26.43 8.12
C ALA A 89 -10.49 26.36 8.27
N ALA A 90 -11.26 26.91 7.33
CA ALA A 90 -12.73 26.84 7.34
C ALA A 90 -13.25 25.41 7.12
N PHE A 91 -12.47 24.55 6.45
CA PHE A 91 -12.84 23.16 6.17
C PHE A 91 -12.83 22.26 7.43
N VAL A 92 -11.98 22.58 8.41
CA VAL A 92 -11.73 21.76 9.61
C VAL A 92 -12.97 21.60 10.50
N ARG A 93 -13.94 22.52 10.44
CA ARG A 93 -15.13 22.50 11.33
C ARG A 93 -16.30 21.65 10.83
N ILE A 94 -16.24 21.05 9.63
CA ILE A 94 -17.43 20.52 8.93
C ILE A 94 -17.52 18.98 8.97
N PHE A 95 -16.44 18.24 9.28
CA PHE A 95 -16.35 16.80 8.95
C PHE A 95 -16.07 15.82 10.10
N ASP A 96 -16.50 16.12 11.32
CA ASP A 96 -16.31 15.25 12.50
C ASP A 96 -16.93 13.85 12.32
N TRP A 97 -18.04 13.72 11.56
CA TRP A 97 -18.74 12.46 11.35
C TRP A 97 -17.98 11.46 10.45
N ALA A 98 -17.12 11.97 9.56
CA ALA A 98 -16.37 11.12 8.65
C ALA A 98 -15.40 10.21 9.44
N PHE A 99 -14.75 10.74 10.48
CA PHE A 99 -13.81 9.97 11.30
C PHE A 99 -14.45 8.71 11.91
N TYR A 100 -15.71 8.76 12.34
CA TYR A 100 -16.43 7.58 12.86
C TYR A 100 -16.65 6.50 11.82
N PHE A 101 -17.15 6.87 10.64
CA PHE A 101 -17.40 5.93 9.56
C PHE A 101 -16.12 5.18 9.18
N PHE A 102 -15.01 5.91 9.07
CA PHE A 102 -13.74 5.33 8.65
C PHE A 102 -13.04 4.53 9.74
N ALA A 103 -13.14 4.94 11.00
CA ALA A 103 -12.68 4.12 12.11
C ALA A 103 -13.33 2.72 12.08
N VAL A 104 -14.64 2.65 11.83
CA VAL A 104 -15.36 1.37 11.71
C VAL A 104 -14.84 0.55 10.52
N VAL A 105 -14.67 1.17 9.35
CA VAL A 105 -14.14 0.46 8.16
C VAL A 105 -12.74 -0.12 8.44
N LEU A 106 -11.82 0.68 9.00
CA LEU A 106 -10.46 0.22 9.29
C LEU A 106 -10.42 -0.90 10.33
N LEU A 107 -11.23 -0.81 11.40
CA LEU A 107 -11.33 -1.86 12.41
C LEU A 107 -11.89 -3.16 11.82
N VAL A 108 -12.90 -3.08 10.96
CA VAL A 108 -13.44 -4.25 10.25
C VAL A 108 -12.37 -4.88 9.37
N THR A 109 -11.64 -4.08 8.59
CA THR A 109 -10.56 -4.58 7.73
C THR A 109 -9.42 -5.21 8.55
N ALA A 110 -9.05 -4.63 9.68
CA ALA A 110 -8.06 -5.21 10.60
C ALA A 110 -8.47 -6.61 11.07
N VAL A 111 -9.73 -6.78 11.47
CA VAL A 111 -10.26 -8.09 11.93
C VAL A 111 -10.31 -9.10 10.79
N VAL A 112 -10.65 -8.67 9.57
CA VAL A 112 -10.64 -9.54 8.39
C VAL A 112 -9.21 -10.00 8.07
N LEU A 113 -8.24 -9.09 8.11
CA LEU A 113 -6.84 -9.35 7.77
C LEU A 113 -6.08 -10.15 8.84
N ALA A 114 -6.54 -10.13 10.10
CA ALA A 114 -5.94 -10.90 11.19
C ALA A 114 -6.27 -12.41 11.15
N LYS A 115 -7.17 -12.87 10.25
CA LYS A 115 -7.58 -14.28 10.18
C LYS A 115 -6.57 -15.13 9.36
N PRO A 116 -6.16 -16.32 9.83
CA PRO A 116 -5.10 -17.13 9.21
C PRO A 116 -5.45 -17.71 7.82
N GLU A 117 -4.42 -17.90 6.98
CA GLU A 117 -4.45 -18.27 5.55
C GLU A 117 -5.29 -19.52 5.19
N ALA A 118 -5.48 -20.49 6.10
CA ALA A 118 -6.37 -21.64 5.87
C ALA A 118 -7.85 -21.23 5.70
N ALA A 119 -8.21 -20.03 6.20
CA ALA A 119 -9.49 -19.38 5.98
C ALA A 119 -9.46 -18.41 4.79
N GLU A 120 -8.31 -17.95 4.28
CA GLU A 120 -8.22 -16.94 3.21
C GLU A 120 -8.75 -17.45 1.86
N ARG A 121 -8.41 -18.66 1.42
CA ARG A 121 -8.95 -19.22 0.16
C ARG A 121 -10.48 -19.39 0.16
N ARG A 122 -11.15 -19.35 1.32
CA ARG A 122 -12.63 -19.49 1.40
C ARG A 122 -13.33 -18.22 1.87
N ALA A 123 -12.74 -17.43 2.76
CA ALA A 123 -13.39 -16.27 3.38
C ALA A 123 -13.21 -14.98 2.58
N ALA A 124 -12.06 -14.75 1.96
CA ALA A 124 -11.84 -13.62 1.06
C ALA A 124 -12.72 -13.76 -0.18
N ASP A 125 -12.77 -14.97 -0.77
CA ASP A 125 -13.75 -15.33 -1.79
C ASP A 125 -15.18 -15.04 -1.28
N THR A 126 -15.58 -15.50 -0.10
CA THR A 126 -16.99 -15.38 0.31
C THR A 126 -17.44 -13.95 0.67
N LEU A 127 -16.60 -13.09 1.24
CA LEU A 127 -17.00 -11.72 1.64
C LEU A 127 -16.81 -10.71 0.50
N VAL A 128 -15.66 -10.75 -0.18
CA VAL A 128 -15.37 -9.85 -1.31
C VAL A 128 -16.27 -10.21 -2.49
N ILE A 129 -16.47 -11.50 -2.82
CA ILE A 129 -17.43 -11.90 -3.86
C ILE A 129 -18.87 -11.60 -3.43
N ARG A 130 -19.22 -11.63 -2.14
CA ARG A 130 -20.60 -11.30 -1.69
C ARG A 130 -20.87 -9.80 -1.69
N ILE A 131 -19.91 -8.97 -1.28
CA ILE A 131 -20.03 -7.51 -1.36
C ILE A 131 -19.94 -7.08 -2.82
N ALA A 132 -19.02 -7.65 -3.60
CA ALA A 132 -18.93 -7.45 -5.03
C ALA A 132 -20.23 -7.89 -5.72
N LYS A 133 -20.77 -9.10 -5.50
CA LYS A 133 -22.06 -9.54 -6.08
C LYS A 133 -23.28 -8.75 -5.60
N ARG A 134 -23.26 -8.25 -4.36
CA ARG A 134 -24.39 -7.52 -3.76
C ARG A 134 -24.43 -6.06 -4.20
N PHE A 135 -23.28 -5.43 -4.45
CA PHE A 135 -23.20 -4.05 -4.94
C PHE A 135 -22.94 -3.94 -6.45
N LEU A 136 -22.39 -4.98 -7.10
CA LEU A 136 -21.89 -4.92 -8.47
C LEU A 136 -22.15 -6.22 -9.23
N ARG A 137 -22.66 -6.10 -10.45
CA ARG A 137 -22.66 -7.20 -11.42
C ARG A 137 -21.27 -7.38 -12.04
N THR A 138 -20.24 -7.65 -11.24
CA THR A 138 -18.84 -7.68 -11.69
C THR A 138 -18.50 -8.93 -12.53
N SER A 139 -17.83 -8.71 -13.66
CA SER A 139 -17.24 -9.76 -14.52
C SER A 139 -16.14 -10.52 -13.79
N HIS A 140 -15.99 -11.81 -14.08
CA HIS A 140 -14.99 -12.69 -13.44
C HIS A 140 -13.54 -12.42 -13.89
N ASN A 141 -13.32 -11.65 -14.97
CA ASN A 141 -12.00 -11.44 -15.55
C ASN A 141 -11.51 -9.99 -15.41
N TYR A 142 -10.25 -9.82 -14.99
CA TYR A 142 -9.51 -8.56 -15.06
C TYR A 142 -9.18 -8.29 -16.53
N ASP A 143 -10.11 -7.63 -17.24
CA ASP A 143 -10.01 -7.41 -18.69
C ASP A 143 -9.23 -6.12 -19.02
N GLY A 144 -7.96 -6.09 -18.61
CA GLY A 144 -7.02 -5.03 -18.93
C GLY A 144 -7.35 -3.65 -18.34
N ASP A 145 -7.12 -2.60 -19.13
CA ASP A 145 -7.03 -1.19 -18.70
C ASP A 145 -8.36 -0.43 -18.63
N ARG A 146 -9.49 -1.12 -18.73
CA ARG A 146 -10.81 -0.49 -18.90
C ARG A 146 -11.48 -0.24 -17.55
N LEU A 147 -11.89 1.01 -17.30
CA LEU A 147 -12.59 1.42 -16.07
C LEU A 147 -14.06 0.96 -16.04
N PHE A 148 -14.62 0.65 -17.21
CA PHE A 148 -15.98 0.13 -17.38
C PHE A 148 -15.94 -0.99 -18.43
N ILE A 149 -16.56 -2.13 -18.13
CA ILE A 149 -16.76 -3.22 -19.07
C ILE A 149 -18.27 -3.32 -19.33
N VAL A 150 -18.67 -3.61 -20.57
CA VAL A 150 -20.06 -3.94 -20.87
C VAL A 150 -20.18 -5.46 -20.85
N GLU A 151 -20.89 -5.99 -19.87
CA GLU A 151 -21.15 -7.43 -19.75
C GLU A 151 -22.67 -7.64 -19.78
N ASN A 152 -23.17 -8.52 -20.65
CA ASN A 152 -24.61 -8.75 -20.87
C ASN A 152 -25.41 -7.47 -21.19
N GLY A 153 -24.86 -6.58 -22.03
CA GLY A 153 -25.55 -5.37 -22.51
C GLY A 153 -25.72 -4.25 -21.47
N ARG A 154 -25.08 -4.32 -20.30
CA ARG A 154 -25.08 -3.25 -19.28
C ARG A 154 -23.65 -2.88 -18.88
N ARG A 155 -23.41 -1.60 -18.59
CA ARG A 155 -22.13 -1.10 -18.06
C ARG A 155 -21.91 -1.62 -16.64
N VAL A 156 -20.77 -2.26 -16.43
CA VAL A 156 -20.32 -2.84 -15.18
C VAL A 156 -19.02 -2.16 -14.76
N MET A 157 -18.92 -1.84 -13.48
CA MET A 157 -17.74 -1.26 -12.85
C MET A 157 -16.64 -2.31 -12.70
N THR A 158 -15.40 -2.01 -13.12
CA THR A 158 -14.30 -2.97 -12.97
C THR A 158 -13.80 -3.04 -11.52
N PRO A 159 -13.22 -4.18 -11.09
CA PRO A 159 -12.53 -4.27 -9.80
C PRO A 159 -11.46 -3.19 -9.63
N MET A 160 -10.84 -2.74 -10.73
CA MET A 160 -9.88 -1.65 -10.75
C MET A 160 -10.49 -0.30 -10.32
N LEU A 161 -11.71 0.03 -10.78
CA LEU A 161 -12.36 1.29 -10.40
C LEU A 161 -12.74 1.30 -8.91
N LEU A 162 -13.11 0.14 -8.34
CA LEU A 162 -13.34 0.03 -6.91
C LEU A 162 -12.06 0.26 -6.11
N VAL A 163 -10.95 -0.34 -6.53
CA VAL A 163 -9.65 -0.11 -5.90
C VAL A 163 -9.28 1.37 -5.97
N MET A 164 -9.38 1.98 -7.15
CA MET A 164 -9.12 3.41 -7.34
C MET A 164 -10.00 4.29 -6.43
N THR A 165 -11.29 3.96 -6.33
CA THR A 165 -12.23 4.68 -5.44
C THR A 165 -11.86 4.49 -3.97
N ALA A 166 -11.49 3.29 -3.56
CA ALA A 166 -11.06 3.01 -2.19
C ALA A 166 -9.75 3.71 -1.84
N LEU A 167 -8.77 3.72 -2.75
CA LEU A 167 -7.50 4.43 -2.57
C LEU A 167 -7.71 5.95 -2.46
N GLY A 168 -8.42 6.55 -3.41
CA GLY A 168 -8.72 7.99 -3.36
C GLY A 168 -9.58 8.36 -2.15
N GLY A 169 -10.57 7.54 -1.83
CA GLY A 169 -11.41 7.69 -0.65
C GLY A 169 -10.61 7.62 0.64
N THR A 170 -9.59 6.76 0.73
CA THR A 170 -8.70 6.63 1.90
C THR A 170 -7.76 7.82 2.03
N ASP A 171 -7.16 8.30 0.94
CA ASP A 171 -6.29 9.49 1.01
C ASP A 171 -7.06 10.73 1.45
N LEU A 172 -8.31 10.89 0.98
CA LEU A 172 -9.20 11.94 1.46
C LEU A 172 -9.29 11.96 2.98
N LEU A 173 -9.26 10.79 3.63
CA LEU A 173 -9.32 10.63 5.09
C LEU A 173 -8.07 11.09 5.77
N PHE A 174 -6.94 10.65 5.22
CA PHE A 174 -5.65 11.06 5.73
C PHE A 174 -5.43 12.56 5.54
N ALA A 175 -6.02 13.15 4.51
CA ALA A 175 -6.03 14.59 4.32
C ALA A 175 -6.80 15.33 5.44
N PHE A 176 -7.81 14.71 6.07
CA PHE A 176 -8.51 15.31 7.22
C PHE A 176 -7.65 15.40 8.48
N ASP A 177 -6.69 14.50 8.70
CA ASP A 177 -5.75 14.58 9.84
C ASP A 177 -4.51 15.41 9.48
N SER A 178 -3.97 15.19 8.27
CA SER A 178 -2.72 15.81 7.85
C SER A 178 -2.83 17.28 7.47
N VAL A 179 -3.91 17.72 6.81
CA VAL A 179 -4.04 19.12 6.38
C VAL A 179 -4.17 20.08 7.57
N PRO A 180 -5.03 19.81 8.59
CA PRO A 180 -5.05 20.64 9.79
C PRO A 180 -3.72 20.67 10.54
N ALA A 181 -3.01 19.53 10.59
CA ALA A 181 -1.68 19.47 11.20
C ALA A 181 -0.67 20.38 10.47
N LEU A 182 -0.71 20.44 9.14
CA LEU A 182 0.13 21.32 8.34
C LEU A 182 -0.18 22.81 8.57
N PHE A 183 -1.45 23.16 8.73
CA PHE A 183 -1.86 24.52 9.13
C PHE A 183 -1.45 24.89 10.56
N GLY A 184 -1.13 23.91 11.40
CA GLY A 184 -0.50 24.11 12.71
C GLY A 184 0.99 24.45 12.64
N LEU A 185 1.67 24.08 11.55
CA LEU A 185 3.11 24.30 11.34
C LEU A 185 3.39 25.58 10.55
N SER A 186 2.55 25.91 9.58
CA SER A 186 2.66 27.15 8.81
C SER A 186 1.28 27.74 8.56
N ARG A 187 1.21 29.07 8.42
CA ARG A 187 0.00 29.76 7.95
C ARG A 187 0.05 30.09 6.46
N ASN A 188 1.19 29.87 5.81
CA ASN A 188 1.37 30.18 4.40
C ASN A 188 0.84 29.04 3.54
N VAL A 189 -0.34 29.25 2.94
CA VAL A 189 -1.03 28.29 2.07
C VAL A 189 -0.13 27.83 0.91
N HIS A 190 0.68 28.72 0.34
CA HIS A 190 1.57 28.39 -0.77
C HIS A 190 2.71 27.45 -0.34
N LEU A 191 3.25 27.64 0.87
CA LEU A 191 4.27 26.73 1.43
C LEU A 191 3.68 25.35 1.71
N ILE A 192 2.51 25.30 2.36
CA ILE A 192 1.82 24.04 2.65
C ILE A 192 1.52 23.29 1.35
N PHE A 193 1.00 23.98 0.34
CA PHE A 193 0.73 23.42 -0.98
C PHE A 193 2.00 22.87 -1.64
N ALA A 194 3.08 23.65 -1.67
CA ALA A 194 4.34 23.24 -2.27
C ALA A 194 4.94 22.01 -1.55
N ALA A 195 5.00 22.05 -0.22
CA ALA A 195 5.48 20.95 0.61
C ALA A 195 4.66 19.66 0.39
N THR A 196 3.34 19.78 0.36
CA THR A 196 2.43 18.64 0.15
C THR A 196 2.60 18.05 -1.25
N SER A 197 2.68 18.91 -2.27
CA SER A 197 2.84 18.48 -3.66
C SER A 197 4.17 17.76 -3.88
N LEU A 198 5.27 18.34 -3.40
CA LEU A 198 6.61 17.74 -3.51
C LEU A 198 6.73 16.41 -2.78
N SER A 199 6.06 16.28 -1.64
CA SER A 199 6.00 15.03 -0.88
C SER A 199 5.24 13.93 -1.65
N LEU A 200 4.07 14.24 -2.22
CA LEU A 200 3.28 13.26 -2.96
C LEU A 200 3.95 12.76 -4.25
N LEU A 201 4.80 13.57 -4.90
CA LEU A 201 5.48 13.19 -6.13
C LEU A 201 6.44 12.01 -5.95
N GLY A 202 7.06 11.86 -4.76
CA GLY A 202 7.95 10.73 -4.44
C GLY A 202 7.23 9.44 -4.07
N LEU A 203 5.92 9.50 -3.81
CA LEU A 203 5.15 8.43 -3.17
C LEU A 203 5.07 7.15 -4.02
N ARG A 204 4.97 7.29 -5.35
CA ARG A 204 4.89 6.14 -6.27
C ARG A 204 6.16 5.28 -6.18
N GLN A 205 7.31 5.91 -6.13
CA GLN A 205 8.62 5.26 -6.05
C GLN A 205 8.83 4.64 -4.69
N LEU A 206 8.39 5.33 -3.63
CA LEU A 206 8.44 4.82 -2.27
C LEU A 206 7.56 3.58 -2.10
N TYR A 207 6.38 3.54 -2.73
CA TYR A 207 5.56 2.33 -2.79
C TYR A 207 6.34 1.15 -3.35
N PHE A 208 7.02 1.27 -4.50
CA PHE A 208 7.75 0.15 -5.09
C PHE A 208 8.95 -0.29 -4.27
N LEU A 209 9.57 0.65 -3.55
CA LEU A 209 10.65 0.34 -2.63
C LEU A 209 10.13 -0.47 -1.43
N ILE A 210 9.04 0.00 -0.80
CA ILE A 210 8.40 -0.65 0.34
C ILE A 210 7.82 -2.00 -0.09
N ASP A 211 7.06 -2.07 -1.18
CA ASP A 211 6.48 -3.29 -1.71
C ASP A 211 7.53 -4.39 -1.98
N GLY A 212 8.70 -4.02 -2.53
CA GLY A 212 9.81 -4.94 -2.73
C GLY A 212 10.40 -5.50 -1.44
N LEU A 213 10.36 -4.72 -0.35
CA LEU A 213 10.71 -5.18 1.01
C LEU A 213 9.59 -6.05 1.59
N LEU A 214 8.33 -5.70 1.32
CA LEU A 214 7.12 -6.35 1.82
C LEU A 214 6.87 -7.76 1.27
N TYR A 215 7.30 -8.05 0.04
CA TYR A 215 7.21 -9.44 -0.46
C TYR A 215 8.02 -10.45 0.35
N ARG A 216 8.96 -9.98 1.17
CA ARG A 216 9.80 -10.84 2.01
C ARG A 216 9.17 -11.14 3.38
N LEU A 217 7.97 -10.62 3.62
CA LEU A 217 7.31 -10.55 4.92
C LEU A 217 6.15 -11.56 5.03
N VAL A 218 6.41 -12.71 5.66
CA VAL A 218 5.48 -13.83 5.88
C VAL A 218 4.38 -13.50 6.90
N TYR A 219 4.66 -12.62 7.85
CA TYR A 219 3.66 -12.16 8.82
C TYR A 219 3.05 -10.80 8.44
N LEU A 220 3.13 -10.43 7.17
CA LEU A 220 2.70 -9.11 6.72
C LEU A 220 1.23 -8.85 7.02
N SER A 221 0.34 -9.80 6.76
CA SER A 221 -1.09 -9.66 7.05
C SER A 221 -1.35 -9.35 8.53
N TYR A 222 -0.60 -9.98 9.44
CA TYR A 222 -0.70 -9.71 10.88
C TYR A 222 -0.16 -8.32 11.27
N GLY A 223 0.99 -7.92 10.72
CA GLY A 223 1.55 -6.57 10.96
C GLY A 223 0.63 -5.48 10.43
N LEU A 224 0.08 -5.66 9.23
CA LEU A 224 -0.89 -4.75 8.62
C LEU A 224 -2.20 -4.70 9.43
N ALA A 225 -2.71 -5.84 9.90
CA ALA A 225 -3.90 -5.89 10.74
C ALA A 225 -3.71 -5.11 12.04
N LEU A 226 -2.52 -5.22 12.66
CA LEU A 226 -2.19 -4.49 13.89
C LEU A 226 -2.10 -2.98 13.64
N ILE A 227 -1.51 -2.55 12.52
CA ILE A 227 -1.44 -1.15 12.10
C ILE A 227 -2.85 -0.60 11.84
N LEU A 228 -3.68 -1.31 11.07
CA LEU A 228 -5.06 -0.92 10.79
C LEU A 228 -5.90 -0.81 12.06
N ALA A 229 -5.76 -1.75 12.99
CA ALA A 229 -6.43 -1.71 14.27
C ALA A 229 -6.00 -0.46 15.07
N PHE A 230 -4.69 -0.21 15.12
CA PHE A 230 -4.14 0.96 15.79
C PHE A 230 -4.65 2.28 15.21
N ILE A 231 -4.61 2.44 13.88
CA ILE A 231 -5.11 3.64 13.20
C ILE A 231 -6.63 3.77 13.40
N GLY A 232 -7.39 2.67 13.30
CA GLY A 232 -8.84 2.68 13.53
C GLY A 232 -9.20 3.14 14.96
N VAL A 233 -8.45 2.67 15.96
CA VAL A 233 -8.60 3.14 17.34
C VAL A 233 -8.24 4.62 17.47
N LYS A 234 -7.12 5.07 16.87
CA LYS A 234 -6.71 6.49 16.85
C LYS A 234 -7.82 7.37 16.27
N LEU A 235 -8.38 7.00 15.11
CA LEU A 235 -9.46 7.75 14.47
C LEU A 235 -10.74 7.76 15.33
N THR A 236 -11.04 6.66 16.03
CA THR A 236 -12.17 6.62 16.97
C THR A 236 -11.97 7.61 18.12
N LEU A 237 -10.76 7.66 18.70
CA LEU A 237 -10.43 8.58 19.78
C LEU A 237 -10.49 10.04 19.31
N GLN A 238 -9.97 10.33 18.12
CA GLN A 238 -10.09 11.65 17.50
C GLN A 238 -11.57 12.05 17.33
N ALA A 239 -12.38 11.15 16.77
CA ALA A 239 -13.81 11.38 16.53
C ALA A 239 -14.59 11.63 17.83
N LEU A 240 -14.26 10.90 18.90
CA LEU A 240 -14.86 11.09 20.23
C LEU A 240 -14.49 12.44 20.86
N ARG A 241 -13.27 12.92 20.61
CA ARG A 241 -12.82 14.23 21.09
C ARG A 241 -13.51 15.38 20.34
N GLU A 242 -13.59 15.28 19.03
CA GLU A 242 -14.24 16.27 18.16
C GLU A 242 -15.74 16.01 17.99
N ASN A 243 -16.31 15.18 18.86
CA ASN A 243 -17.67 14.72 18.75
C ASN A 243 -18.67 15.88 18.81
N ASN A 244 -19.38 16.12 17.70
CA ASN A 244 -20.56 16.98 17.67
C ASN A 244 -21.87 16.20 17.47
N ILE A 245 -21.80 14.88 17.31
CA ILE A 245 -22.95 14.10 16.87
C ILE A 245 -23.93 13.87 18.04
N PRO A 246 -25.23 14.19 17.89
CA PRO A 246 -26.17 14.22 18.99
C PRO A 246 -26.40 12.87 19.68
N PHE A 247 -26.13 11.74 19.00
CA PHE A 247 -26.30 10.41 19.58
C PHE A 247 -25.15 9.93 20.47
N ILE A 248 -23.94 10.50 20.37
CA ILE A 248 -22.80 10.20 21.25
C ILE A 248 -22.62 11.36 22.22
N ASN A 249 -22.63 11.11 23.52
CA ASN A 249 -22.37 12.11 24.58
C ASN A 249 -23.18 13.43 24.41
N GLY A 250 -24.39 13.35 23.83
CA GLY A 250 -25.24 14.50 23.56
C GLY A 250 -24.62 15.56 22.63
N GLY A 251 -23.72 15.16 21.72
CA GLY A 251 -22.99 16.06 20.84
C GLY A 251 -21.87 16.85 21.52
N LYS A 252 -21.46 16.47 22.73
CA LYS A 252 -20.34 17.08 23.43
C LYS A 252 -19.04 16.29 23.20
N PRO A 253 -17.88 16.98 23.11
CA PRO A 253 -16.56 16.37 23.19
C PRO A 253 -16.41 15.42 24.37
N VAL A 254 -15.88 14.23 24.15
CA VAL A 254 -15.50 13.29 25.21
C VAL A 254 -14.01 13.53 25.55
N PRO A 255 -13.64 13.72 26.82
CA PRO A 255 -12.25 13.89 27.21
C PRO A 255 -11.51 12.54 27.11
N VAL A 256 -10.94 12.28 25.93
CA VAL A 256 -10.11 11.09 25.65
C VAL A 256 -8.65 11.48 25.41
N ALA A 257 -7.74 10.54 25.62
CA ALA A 257 -6.29 10.77 25.51
C ALA A 257 -5.87 11.20 24.09
N GLN A 258 -4.95 12.16 23.99
CA GLN A 258 -4.41 12.62 22.72
C GLN A 258 -3.32 11.67 22.21
N VAL A 259 -3.52 11.11 21.02
CA VAL A 259 -2.48 10.37 20.32
C VAL A 259 -1.73 11.35 19.42
N ASN A 260 -0.55 11.79 19.86
CA ASN A 260 0.32 12.64 19.05
C ASN A 260 0.73 11.90 17.77
N THR A 261 0.74 12.60 16.63
CA THR A 261 1.24 12.10 15.34
C THR A 261 2.62 11.44 15.46
N THR A 262 3.51 12.02 16.28
CA THR A 262 4.86 11.47 16.51
C THR A 262 4.80 10.12 17.22
N ALA A 263 3.92 9.97 18.22
CA ALA A 263 3.72 8.70 18.92
C ALA A 263 3.08 7.66 17.99
N SER A 264 2.14 8.07 17.13
CA SER A 264 1.53 7.22 16.11
C SER A 264 2.58 6.66 15.16
N LEU A 265 3.43 7.53 14.62
CA LEU A 265 4.52 7.15 13.71
C LEU A 265 5.51 6.18 14.39
N ALA A 266 5.85 6.43 15.66
CA ALA A 266 6.73 5.56 16.42
C ALA A 266 6.12 4.16 16.61
N VAL A 267 4.84 4.06 16.98
CA VAL A 267 4.15 2.78 17.15
C VAL A 267 4.10 2.01 15.83
N ILE A 268 3.71 2.67 14.73
CA ILE A 268 3.67 2.05 13.40
C ILE A 268 5.05 1.57 12.99
N SER A 269 6.08 2.41 13.15
CA SER A 269 7.47 2.06 12.85
C SER A 269 7.95 0.86 13.66
N ILE A 270 7.61 0.79 14.96
CA ILE A 270 7.94 -0.35 15.83
C ILE A 270 7.23 -1.61 15.36
N ILE A 271 5.93 -1.54 15.05
CA ILE A 271 5.16 -2.70 14.55
C ILE A 271 5.80 -3.21 13.25
N LEU A 272 6.16 -2.32 12.34
CA LEU A 272 6.81 -2.69 11.08
C LEU A 272 8.19 -3.29 11.31
N LEU A 273 9.02 -2.67 12.14
CA LEU A 273 10.34 -3.18 12.48
C LEU A 273 10.22 -4.58 13.09
N LEU A 274 9.32 -4.76 14.07
CA LEU A 274 9.09 -6.02 14.74
C LEU A 274 8.60 -7.09 13.75
N THR A 275 7.58 -6.76 12.94
CA THR A 275 7.05 -7.68 11.91
C THR A 275 8.14 -8.03 10.90
N THR A 276 9.00 -7.07 10.55
CA THR A 276 10.14 -7.24 9.64
C THR A 276 11.18 -8.18 10.19
N VAL A 277 11.61 -7.93 11.42
CA VAL A 277 12.61 -8.74 12.11
C VAL A 277 12.08 -10.16 12.34
N VAL A 278 10.86 -10.30 12.89
CA VAL A 278 10.22 -11.59 13.16
C VAL A 278 10.05 -12.40 11.87
N SER A 279 9.63 -11.76 10.79
CA SER A 279 9.48 -12.44 9.51
C SER A 279 10.81 -12.83 8.87
N SER A 280 11.83 -11.97 8.93
CA SER A 280 13.15 -12.24 8.35
C SER A 280 13.89 -13.36 9.11
N LEU A 281 13.72 -13.40 10.44
CA LEU A 281 14.31 -14.42 11.31
C LEU A 281 13.53 -15.74 11.32
N SER A 282 12.24 -15.72 10.99
CA SER A 282 11.43 -16.93 10.94
C SER A 282 11.86 -17.88 9.81
N MET A 283 12.03 -19.17 10.13
CA MET A 283 12.29 -20.20 9.11
C MET A 283 11.14 -20.35 8.11
N ARG A 284 9.89 -20.09 8.54
CA ARG A 284 8.72 -20.00 7.63
C ARG A 284 8.89 -18.83 6.65
N GLY A 285 9.39 -17.71 7.18
CA GLY A 285 9.92 -16.55 6.45
C GLY A 285 10.77 -16.92 5.25
N ARG A 286 11.88 -17.59 5.56
CA ARG A 286 12.89 -18.00 4.57
C ARG A 286 12.35 -19.04 3.59
N ALA A 287 11.50 -19.96 4.06
CA ALA A 287 10.90 -20.99 3.21
C ALA A 287 9.92 -20.39 2.17
N GLN A 288 8.98 -19.53 2.59
CA GLN A 288 8.07 -18.86 1.64
C GLN A 288 8.81 -17.88 0.72
N ASN A 289 9.85 -17.19 1.21
CA ASN A 289 10.68 -16.34 0.35
C ASN A 289 11.45 -17.12 -0.70
N ALA A 290 11.88 -18.36 -0.40
CA ALA A 290 12.47 -19.25 -1.39
C ALA A 290 11.40 -19.68 -2.41
N VAL A 291 10.21 -20.08 -1.97
CA VAL A 291 9.07 -20.41 -2.85
C VAL A 291 8.71 -19.25 -3.79
N ALA A 292 8.61 -18.03 -3.25
CA ALA A 292 8.26 -16.84 -4.02
C ALA A 292 9.33 -16.50 -5.08
N ARG A 293 10.61 -16.68 -4.75
CA ARG A 293 11.72 -16.47 -5.69
C ARG A 293 11.73 -17.50 -6.82
N VAL A 294 11.48 -18.77 -6.49
CA VAL A 294 11.34 -19.85 -7.47
C VAL A 294 10.17 -19.57 -8.41
N ARG A 295 8.98 -19.24 -7.85
CA ARG A 295 7.79 -18.90 -8.65
C ARG A 295 8.04 -17.70 -9.56
N ARG A 296 8.74 -16.68 -9.07
CA ARG A 296 9.07 -15.47 -9.86
C ARG A 296 9.95 -15.81 -11.05
N HIS A 297 11.11 -16.43 -10.85
CA HIS A 297 12.03 -16.75 -11.95
C HIS A 297 11.41 -17.76 -12.93
N ALA A 298 10.62 -18.71 -12.45
CA ALA A 298 9.91 -19.64 -13.34
C ALA A 298 8.85 -18.93 -14.19
N SER A 299 8.15 -17.94 -13.62
CA SER A 299 7.18 -17.12 -14.35
C SER A 299 7.86 -16.17 -15.34
N GLU A 300 8.98 -15.56 -14.92
CA GLU A 300 9.80 -14.64 -15.73
C GLU A 300 10.47 -15.39 -16.90
N TYR A 301 10.87 -16.65 -16.71
CA TYR A 301 11.37 -17.52 -17.77
C TYR A 301 10.28 -17.90 -18.80
N LEU A 302 9.07 -18.15 -18.32
CA LEU A 302 7.91 -18.55 -19.14
C LEU A 302 7.24 -17.37 -19.84
N ASP A 303 7.36 -16.14 -19.33
CA ASP A 303 6.79 -14.95 -19.95
C ASP A 303 7.44 -14.71 -21.32
N GLN A 304 6.62 -14.75 -22.37
CA GLN A 304 7.08 -14.64 -23.76
C GLN A 304 7.36 -13.19 -24.19
N ARG A 305 7.16 -12.21 -23.30
CA ARG A 305 7.18 -10.77 -23.64
C ARG A 305 8.51 -10.05 -23.42
N TYR A 306 9.49 -10.66 -22.77
CA TYR A 306 10.81 -10.05 -22.55
C TYR A 306 11.92 -11.06 -22.87
N GLU A 307 12.98 -10.54 -23.50
CA GLU A 307 14.24 -11.21 -23.88
C GLU A 307 14.19 -12.12 -25.11
N THR A 308 14.49 -11.50 -26.27
CA THR A 308 14.96 -12.14 -27.51
C THR A 308 16.40 -12.67 -27.42
N ASP A 309 17.14 -12.38 -26.35
CA ASP A 309 18.53 -12.82 -26.16
C ASP A 309 18.60 -14.20 -25.45
N PRO A 310 19.12 -15.25 -26.12
CA PRO A 310 19.33 -16.57 -25.53
C PRO A 310 20.19 -16.54 -24.25
N ALA A 311 21.16 -15.63 -24.14
CA ALA A 311 22.11 -15.59 -23.03
C ALA A 311 21.47 -15.14 -21.71
N GLU A 312 20.54 -14.18 -21.78
CA GLU A 312 19.85 -13.67 -20.59
C GLU A 312 18.83 -14.67 -20.05
N ARG A 313 18.17 -15.43 -20.93
CA ARG A 313 17.27 -16.52 -20.53
C ARG A 313 18.00 -17.66 -19.85
N GLU A 314 19.18 -18.03 -20.36
CA GLU A 314 20.03 -19.05 -19.73
C GLU A 314 20.43 -18.63 -18.31
N LYS A 315 20.74 -17.33 -18.12
CA LYS A 315 21.04 -16.76 -16.81
C LYS A 315 19.85 -16.82 -15.85
N ILE A 316 18.65 -16.50 -16.32
CA ILE A 316 17.41 -16.61 -15.51
C ILE A 316 17.13 -18.06 -15.13
N PHE A 317 17.32 -19.01 -16.05
CA PHE A 317 17.13 -20.43 -15.79
C PHE A 317 18.18 -20.99 -14.81
N ALA A 318 19.44 -20.56 -14.93
CA ALA A 318 20.49 -20.91 -13.95
C ALA A 318 20.17 -20.38 -12.54
N GLN A 319 19.61 -19.18 -12.43
CA GLN A 319 19.13 -18.62 -11.16
C GLN A 319 17.94 -19.42 -10.59
N LEU A 320 17.02 -19.86 -11.45
CA LEU A 320 15.92 -20.74 -11.06
C LEU A 320 16.44 -22.06 -10.45
N LEU A 321 17.41 -22.71 -11.09
CA LEU A 321 18.00 -23.96 -10.61
C LEU A 321 18.74 -23.82 -9.27
N ASP A 322 19.39 -22.66 -9.02
CA ASP A 322 20.02 -22.40 -7.73
C ASP A 322 18.98 -22.22 -6.61
N GLU A 323 17.92 -21.46 -6.87
CA GLU A 323 16.83 -21.26 -5.91
C GLU A 323 16.03 -22.55 -5.66
N GLU A 324 15.85 -23.43 -6.66
CA GLU A 324 15.27 -24.77 -6.46
C GLU A 324 16.15 -25.65 -5.56
N ARG A 325 17.48 -25.59 -5.70
CA ARG A 325 18.40 -26.30 -4.80
C ARG A 325 18.29 -25.79 -3.38
N GLN A 326 18.19 -24.47 -3.19
CA GLN A 326 17.95 -23.86 -1.88
C GLN A 326 16.60 -24.29 -1.29
N LEU A 327 15.56 -24.39 -2.12
CA LEU A 327 14.24 -24.90 -1.72
C LEU A 327 14.32 -26.37 -1.27
N CYS A 328 15.09 -27.19 -1.99
CA CYS A 328 15.34 -28.59 -1.65
C CYS A 328 16.18 -28.77 -0.39
N ALA A 329 16.96 -27.77 0.01
CA ALA A 329 17.74 -27.80 1.24
C ALA A 329 16.91 -27.48 2.51
N LEU A 330 15.64 -27.09 2.38
CA LEU A 330 14.78 -26.76 3.53
C LEU A 330 14.38 -28.00 4.35
N PRO A 331 14.18 -27.85 5.68
CA PRO A 331 13.73 -28.94 6.56
C PRO A 331 12.41 -29.58 6.08
N SER A 332 12.27 -30.90 6.25
CA SER A 332 11.14 -31.72 5.78
C SER A 332 9.76 -31.21 6.20
N LYS A 333 9.65 -30.59 7.38
CA LYS A 333 8.42 -29.96 7.90
C LYS A 333 7.88 -28.86 6.99
N TYR A 334 8.74 -28.15 6.26
CA TYR A 334 8.34 -27.08 5.33
C TYR A 334 8.15 -27.58 3.91
N LYS A 335 8.90 -28.62 3.49
CA LYS A 335 8.68 -29.30 2.21
C LYS A 335 7.24 -29.82 2.07
N ALA A 336 6.67 -30.37 3.14
CA ALA A 336 5.29 -30.89 3.11
C ALA A 336 4.24 -29.83 2.79
N HIS A 337 4.44 -28.58 3.21
CA HIS A 337 3.55 -27.45 2.85
C HIS A 337 3.76 -26.99 1.41
N ILE A 338 4.99 -27.05 0.90
CA ILE A 338 5.33 -26.68 -0.48
C ILE A 338 4.85 -27.74 -1.48
N SER A 339 4.94 -29.02 -1.12
CA SER A 339 4.44 -30.14 -1.92
C SER A 339 2.91 -30.13 -2.09
N GLN A 340 2.18 -29.33 -1.30
CA GLN A 340 0.74 -29.12 -1.43
C GLN A 340 0.37 -27.96 -2.39
N GLU A 341 1.34 -27.15 -2.83
CA GLU A 341 1.12 -26.15 -3.87
C GLU A 341 1.23 -26.78 -5.26
N ASP A 342 0.18 -27.48 -5.70
CA ASP A 342 0.08 -28.08 -7.03
C ASP A 342 0.43 -27.09 -8.16
N ASP A 343 0.11 -25.81 -7.97
CA ASP A 343 0.37 -24.74 -8.93
C ASP A 343 1.87 -24.45 -9.10
N LEU A 344 2.66 -24.48 -8.02
CA LEU A 344 4.11 -24.25 -8.09
C LEU A 344 4.79 -25.41 -8.84
N ILE A 345 4.41 -26.65 -8.51
CA ILE A 345 4.95 -27.85 -9.15
C ILE A 345 4.64 -27.85 -10.65
N LYS A 346 3.42 -27.47 -11.04
CA LYS A 346 3.05 -27.32 -12.46
C LYS A 346 3.89 -26.26 -13.15
N LEU A 347 4.09 -25.11 -12.52
CA LEU A 347 4.82 -23.97 -13.09
C LEU A 347 6.30 -24.31 -13.29
N LEU A 348 6.92 -25.00 -12.33
CA LEU A 348 8.30 -25.51 -12.46
C LEU A 348 8.43 -26.56 -13.56
N ARG A 349 7.45 -27.46 -13.67
CA ARG A 349 7.42 -28.46 -14.75
C ARG A 349 7.34 -27.79 -16.12
N GLN A 350 6.50 -26.76 -16.25
CA GLN A 350 6.38 -25.98 -17.49
C GLN A 350 7.69 -25.27 -17.84
N ALA A 351 8.37 -24.66 -16.86
CA ALA A 351 9.64 -23.98 -17.10
C ALA A 351 10.73 -24.96 -17.58
N HIS A 352 10.85 -26.12 -16.93
CA HIS A 352 11.78 -27.18 -17.37
C HIS A 352 11.46 -27.71 -18.77
N GLN A 353 10.19 -28.03 -19.06
CA GLN A 353 9.78 -28.48 -20.40
C GLN A 353 10.05 -27.42 -21.47
N ALA A 354 9.82 -26.14 -21.18
CA ALA A 354 10.11 -25.05 -22.10
C ALA A 354 11.62 -24.87 -22.34
N HIS A 355 12.47 -25.22 -21.38
CA HIS A 355 13.92 -25.25 -21.55
C HIS A 355 14.37 -26.45 -22.40
N ASP A 356 13.93 -27.66 -22.04
CA ASP A 356 14.31 -28.91 -22.72
C ASP A 356 13.88 -28.93 -24.19
N THR A 357 12.72 -28.35 -24.51
CA THR A 357 12.23 -28.24 -25.91
C THR A 357 13.05 -27.27 -26.77
N ARG A 358 13.80 -26.35 -26.16
CA ARG A 358 14.58 -25.31 -26.86
C ARG A 358 16.07 -25.60 -26.90
N ASN A 359 16.59 -26.36 -25.93
CA ASN A 359 17.94 -26.91 -25.92
C ASN A 359 17.86 -28.45 -25.91
N PRO A 360 17.50 -29.08 -27.04
CA PRO A 360 17.59 -30.53 -27.14
C PRO A 360 19.05 -30.96 -26.95
N ARG A 361 19.28 -31.81 -25.96
CA ARG A 361 20.60 -32.35 -25.62
C ARG A 361 21.23 -33.14 -26.76
#